data_AF-A0A0F9DM53-F1
#
_entry.id   AF-A0A0F9DM53-F1
#
_cell.length_a   1.000
_cell.length_b   1.000
_cell.length_c   1.000
_cell.angle_alpha   90.00
_cell.angle_beta   90.00
_cell.angle_gamma   90.00
#
_symmetry.space_group_name_H-M   'P 1'
#
loop_
_entity.id
_entity.type
_entity.pdbx_description
1 polymer ?
#
loop_
_entity_poly.entity_id
_entity_poly.type
_entity_poly.pdbx_seq_one_letter_code
_entity_poly.pdbx_strand_id
1 'polypeptide(L)'
;MQSEFGAEPNSLTCPVCTGMPGVLPVLNRKALEFSIRTGLAMGCKIAPFSRFARKNYFYPDLPKGYQISQYELPICEHGHVDIEADGKTKRIGITRIHMEDDAGKNIHDPSSGVSLVDLNRTGTPLMEIVSEPDMRTPEEAGAYMRKIRTIVRYLGVSDGNMEQGSLRCDANISIRPKGQEELGTKVELKNINSFRFVERDRIRDKAPDKGDRKRRHYSAGDPPL
;
A
#
# COMPACT_ATOMS: atom_id res chain seq x y z
N MET A 1 5.44 16.49 -13.59
CA MET A 1 4.49 17.34 -12.86
C MET A 1 4.74 17.15 -11.38
N GLN A 2 4.76 18.22 -10.61
CA GLN A 2 4.92 18.18 -9.16
C GLN A 2 3.54 18.51 -8.58
N SER A 3 2.93 17.58 -7.86
CA SER A 3 1.69 17.86 -7.13
C SER A 3 2.04 18.59 -5.85
N GLU A 4 1.39 19.71 -5.59
CA GLU A 4 1.56 20.50 -4.36
C GLU A 4 0.31 20.35 -3.48
N PHE A 5 0.54 20.04 -2.20
CA PHE A 5 -0.56 19.90 -1.24
C PHE A 5 -1.20 21.27 -0.98
N GLY A 6 -2.53 21.35 -1.11
CA GLY A 6 -3.30 22.57 -0.84
C GLY A 6 -3.44 23.53 -2.03
N ALA A 7 -3.05 23.12 -3.24
CA ALA A 7 -3.31 23.88 -4.45
C ALA A 7 -4.84 24.00 -4.75
N GLU A 8 -5.22 25.05 -5.47
CA GLU A 8 -6.60 25.23 -5.95
C GLU A 8 -7.07 24.02 -6.77
N PRO A 9 -8.31 23.52 -6.61
CA PRO A 9 -8.79 22.33 -7.30
C PRO A 9 -8.59 22.38 -8.81
N ASN A 10 -8.08 21.29 -9.39
CA ASN A 10 -7.80 21.12 -10.82
C ASN A 10 -6.80 22.12 -11.46
N SER A 11 -6.07 22.92 -10.67
CA SER A 11 -5.04 23.87 -11.17
C SER A 11 -3.73 23.19 -11.62
N LEU A 12 -3.44 21.98 -11.12
CA LEU A 12 -2.25 21.19 -11.42
C LEU A 12 -2.58 20.03 -12.36
N THR A 13 -3.21 20.34 -13.49
CA THR A 13 -3.67 19.34 -14.47
C THR A 13 -3.10 19.59 -15.87
N CYS A 14 -3.10 18.54 -16.70
CA CYS A 14 -2.70 18.59 -18.10
C CYS A 14 -3.49 17.52 -18.89
N PRO A 15 -3.54 17.60 -20.24
CA PRO A 15 -4.30 16.64 -21.05
C PRO A 15 -3.94 15.17 -20.79
N VAL A 16 -2.67 14.88 -20.48
CA VAL A 16 -2.19 13.51 -20.23
C VAL A 16 -2.73 12.98 -18.91
N CYS A 17 -2.62 13.74 -17.81
CA CYS A 17 -3.07 13.24 -16.51
C CYS A 17 -4.60 13.19 -16.41
N THR A 18 -5.31 14.07 -17.11
CA THR A 18 -6.78 14.05 -17.21
C THR A 18 -7.32 13.09 -18.26
N GLY A 19 -6.46 12.32 -18.94
CA GLY A 19 -6.89 11.26 -19.85
C GLY A 19 -7.65 11.76 -21.09
N MET A 20 -7.34 12.95 -21.59
CA MET A 20 -7.99 13.50 -22.78
C MET A 20 -7.78 12.60 -24.02
N PRO A 21 -8.70 12.60 -25.00
CA PRO A 21 -8.55 11.81 -26.21
C PRO A 21 -7.24 12.10 -26.96
N GLY A 22 -6.52 11.05 -27.36
CA GLY A 22 -5.30 11.15 -28.17
C GLY A 22 -4.00 11.35 -27.39
N VAL A 23 -4.03 11.44 -26.07
CA VAL A 23 -2.82 11.62 -25.24
C VAL A 23 -2.06 10.31 -25.00
N LEU A 24 -0.75 10.41 -24.79
CA LEU A 24 0.13 9.27 -24.49
C LEU A 24 0.96 9.53 -23.22
N PRO A 25 1.12 8.55 -22.33
CA PRO A 25 1.95 8.68 -21.15
C PRO A 25 3.45 8.65 -21.50
N VAL A 26 4.26 9.39 -20.76
CA VAL A 26 5.72 9.39 -20.86
C VAL A 26 6.31 9.10 -19.48
N LEU A 27 7.21 8.12 -19.38
CA LEU A 27 7.82 7.74 -18.12
C LEU A 27 8.69 8.88 -17.55
N ASN A 28 8.50 9.17 -16.28
CA ASN A 28 9.36 10.08 -15.55
C ASN A 28 10.67 9.39 -15.14
N ARG A 29 11.79 9.83 -15.70
CA ARG A 29 13.14 9.30 -15.39
C ARG A 29 13.48 9.35 -13.90
N LYS A 30 13.07 10.40 -13.19
CA LYS A 30 13.37 10.56 -11.76
C LYS A 30 12.55 9.59 -10.90
N ALA A 31 11.31 9.29 -11.29
CA ALA A 31 10.50 8.27 -10.62
C ALA A 31 11.16 6.89 -10.75
N LEU A 32 11.65 6.54 -11.94
CA LEU A 32 12.41 5.30 -12.17
C LEU A 32 13.69 5.24 -11.30
N GLU A 33 14.47 6.32 -11.28
CA GLU A 33 15.67 6.42 -10.43
C GLU A 33 15.33 6.20 -8.95
N PHE A 34 14.26 6.84 -8.46
CA PHE A 34 13.81 6.74 -7.08
C PHE A 34 13.38 5.32 -6.70
N SER A 35 12.67 4.62 -7.60
CA SER A 35 12.30 3.22 -7.40
C SER A 35 13.52 2.30 -7.35
N ILE A 36 14.48 2.47 -8.25
CA ILE A 36 15.72 1.68 -8.25
C ILE A 36 16.54 1.94 -6.98
N ARG A 37 16.71 3.21 -6.58
CA ARG A 37 17.43 3.58 -5.35
C ARG A 37 16.77 2.98 -4.10
N THR A 38 15.44 3.00 -4.05
CA THR A 38 14.68 2.39 -2.94
C THR A 38 14.87 0.88 -2.91
N GLY A 39 14.76 0.21 -4.06
CA GLY A 39 15.00 -1.23 -4.19
C GLY A 39 16.40 -1.64 -3.75
N LEU A 40 17.43 -0.94 -4.21
CA LEU A 40 18.82 -1.22 -3.81
C LEU A 40 19.04 -1.03 -2.31
N ALA A 41 18.49 0.03 -1.72
CA ALA A 41 18.59 0.29 -0.28
C ALA A 41 17.89 -0.78 0.57
N MET A 42 16.90 -1.45 0.01
CA MET A 42 16.16 -2.55 0.63
C MET A 42 16.65 -3.93 0.17
N GLY A 43 17.82 -3.99 -0.47
CA GLY A 43 18.42 -5.25 -0.91
C GLY A 43 17.63 -6.02 -1.96
N CYS A 44 16.72 -5.38 -2.68
CA CYS A 44 15.98 -6.01 -3.77
C CYS A 44 16.88 -6.30 -4.97
N LYS A 45 16.53 -7.34 -5.72
CA LYS A 45 17.02 -7.57 -7.08
C LYS A 45 16.32 -6.60 -8.03
N ILE A 46 17.10 -5.80 -8.76
CA ILE A 46 16.58 -4.89 -9.79
C ILE A 46 16.38 -5.66 -11.09
N ALA A 47 15.18 -5.55 -11.67
CA ALA A 47 14.85 -6.23 -12.90
C ALA A 47 15.58 -5.58 -14.10
N PRO A 48 16.27 -6.35 -14.96
CA PRO A 48 16.88 -5.81 -16.18
C PRO A 48 15.82 -5.40 -17.22
N PHE A 49 14.60 -5.91 -17.06
CA PHE A 49 13.44 -5.59 -17.87
C PHE A 49 12.21 -5.51 -16.96
N SER A 50 11.45 -4.42 -17.06
CA SER A 50 10.19 -4.24 -16.34
C SER A 50 9.11 -3.71 -17.29
N ARG A 51 7.84 -3.99 -16.99
CA ARG A 51 6.72 -3.67 -17.89
C ARG A 51 5.58 -3.00 -17.13
N PHE A 52 5.16 -1.85 -17.63
CA PHE A 52 3.91 -1.23 -17.20
C PHE A 52 2.70 -1.97 -17.76
N ALA A 53 1.66 -2.09 -16.95
CA ALA A 53 0.37 -2.70 -17.23
C ALA A 53 -0.75 -1.71 -16.91
N ARG A 54 -1.93 -1.95 -17.50
CA ARG A 54 -3.13 -1.17 -17.21
C ARG A 54 -4.02 -1.96 -16.25
N LYS A 55 -4.21 -1.42 -15.05
CA LYS A 55 -5.18 -1.92 -14.08
C LYS A 55 -6.51 -1.21 -14.34
N ASN A 56 -7.41 -1.87 -15.05
CA ASN A 56 -8.68 -1.29 -15.51
C ASN A 56 -9.72 -1.32 -14.39
N TYR A 57 -10.28 -0.16 -14.04
CA TYR A 57 -11.43 -0.01 -13.15
C TYR A 57 -12.04 1.38 -13.34
N PHE A 58 -13.35 1.49 -13.10
CA PHE A 58 -14.07 2.76 -13.27
C PHE A 58 -14.29 3.42 -11.91
N TYR A 59 -13.74 4.62 -11.76
CA TYR A 59 -14.02 5.48 -10.61
C TYR A 59 -13.81 6.95 -11.00
N PRO A 60 -14.58 7.93 -10.44
CA PRO A 60 -14.57 9.31 -10.91
C PRO A 60 -13.21 10.02 -10.81
N ASP A 61 -12.35 9.63 -9.87
CA ASP A 61 -11.01 10.19 -9.68
C ASP A 61 -9.95 9.59 -10.62
N LEU A 62 -10.33 8.63 -11.46
CA LEU A 62 -9.46 7.94 -12.40
C LEU A 62 -9.91 8.20 -13.85
N PRO A 63 -9.55 9.37 -14.41
CA PRO A 63 -10.15 9.84 -15.66
C PRO A 63 -9.81 8.98 -16.89
N LYS A 64 -8.72 8.20 -16.83
CA LYS A 64 -8.32 7.29 -17.91
C LYS A 64 -9.15 6.00 -17.98
N GLY A 65 -9.92 5.67 -16.94
CA GLY A 65 -10.58 4.36 -16.79
C GLY A 65 -9.61 3.19 -16.49
N TYR A 66 -8.33 3.50 -16.31
CA TYR A 66 -7.30 2.57 -15.87
C TYR A 66 -6.16 3.31 -15.17
N GLN A 67 -5.53 2.63 -14.22
CA GLN A 67 -4.30 3.06 -13.56
C GLN A 67 -3.10 2.42 -14.27
N ILE A 68 -2.04 3.20 -14.49
CA ILE A 68 -0.77 2.69 -15.01
C ILE A 68 0.01 2.19 -13.81
N SER A 69 0.25 0.87 -13.75
CA SER A 69 1.01 0.21 -12.68
C SER A 69 1.93 -0.84 -13.29
N GLN A 70 2.55 -1.71 -12.49
CA GLN A 70 3.26 -2.90 -12.97
C GLN A 70 2.62 -4.13 -12.34
N TYR A 71 2.32 -5.15 -13.15
CA TYR A 71 1.71 -6.39 -12.67
C TYR A 71 2.72 -7.53 -12.60
N GLU A 72 2.96 -8.27 -13.69
CA GLU A 72 3.84 -9.44 -13.68
C GLU A 72 5.33 -9.12 -13.58
N LEU A 73 5.76 -7.96 -14.08
CA LEU A 73 7.18 -7.61 -14.23
C LEU A 73 7.50 -6.29 -13.48
N PRO A 74 7.52 -6.32 -12.13
CA PRO A 74 7.88 -5.16 -11.32
C PRO A 74 9.36 -4.78 -11.48
N ILE A 75 9.71 -3.57 -11.06
CA ILE A 75 11.10 -3.08 -11.16
C ILE A 75 12.03 -3.65 -10.08
N CYS A 76 11.51 -4.00 -8.90
CA CYS A 76 12.30 -4.61 -7.82
C CYS A 76 11.59 -5.82 -7.21
N GLU A 77 12.33 -6.87 -6.89
CA GLU A 77 11.82 -8.09 -6.26
C GLU A 77 12.77 -8.61 -5.16
N HIS A 78 12.22 -9.38 -4.22
CA HIS A 78 12.97 -10.17 -3.24
C HIS A 78 13.98 -9.35 -2.40
N GLY A 79 13.51 -8.27 -1.77
CA GLY A 79 14.29 -7.48 -0.81
C GLY A 79 14.02 -7.88 0.63
N HIS A 80 14.53 -7.07 1.55
CA HIS A 80 14.23 -7.19 2.98
C HIS A 80 14.53 -5.89 3.74
N VAL A 81 13.94 -5.80 4.93
CA VAL A 81 14.19 -4.72 5.89
C VAL A 81 14.32 -5.30 7.28
N ASP A 82 15.37 -4.90 8.00
CA ASP A 82 15.56 -5.25 9.40
C ASP A 82 14.87 -4.22 10.31
N ILE A 83 13.98 -4.72 11.17
CA ILE A 83 13.20 -3.96 12.14
C ILE A 83 13.64 -4.31 13.56
N GLU A 84 13.50 -3.36 14.48
CA GLU A 84 13.67 -3.59 15.91
C GLU A 84 12.28 -3.67 16.56
N ALA A 85 11.95 -4.82 17.15
CA ALA A 85 10.72 -5.05 17.88
C ALA A 85 10.99 -5.97 19.07
N ASP A 86 10.40 -5.68 20.24
CA ASP A 86 10.57 -6.46 21.47
C ASP A 86 12.05 -6.70 21.87
N GLY A 87 12.92 -5.71 21.61
CA GLY A 87 14.36 -5.77 21.90
C GLY A 87 15.13 -6.73 21.00
N LYS A 88 14.56 -7.17 19.88
CA LYS A 88 15.19 -8.06 18.90
C LYS A 88 15.12 -7.47 17.50
N THR A 89 16.20 -7.71 16.75
CA THR A 89 16.21 -7.47 15.31
C THR A 89 15.46 -8.61 14.61
N LYS A 90 14.50 -8.26 13.76
CA LYS A 90 13.79 -9.19 12.89
C LYS A 90 13.86 -8.72 11.45
N ARG A 91 14.14 -9.66 10.54
CA ARG A 91 14.12 -9.41 9.10
C ARG A 91 12.72 -9.63 8.54
N ILE A 92 12.21 -8.64 7.81
CA ILE A 92 10.94 -8.70 7.08
C ILE A 92 11.24 -8.69 5.59
N GLY A 93 10.79 -9.71 4.86
CA GLY A 93 10.95 -9.77 3.42
C GLY A 93 10.15 -8.70 2.68
N ILE A 94 10.65 -8.28 1.53
CA ILE A 94 9.92 -7.48 0.54
C ILE A 94 9.72 -8.37 -0.67
N THR A 95 8.45 -8.66 -0.99
CA THR A 95 8.09 -9.40 -2.20
C THR A 95 8.48 -8.59 -3.42
N ARG A 96 8.06 -7.31 -3.47
CA ARG A 96 8.24 -6.44 -4.64
C ARG A 96 8.14 -4.95 -4.30
N ILE A 97 8.76 -4.14 -5.16
CA ILE A 97 8.51 -2.70 -5.26
C ILE A 97 8.16 -2.40 -6.71
N HIS A 98 7.06 -1.69 -6.95
CA HIS A 98 6.65 -1.33 -8.29
C HIS A 98 6.16 0.11 -8.40
N MET A 99 6.26 0.65 -9.62
CA MET A 99 5.83 1.99 -9.95
C MET A 99 4.36 2.01 -10.36
N GLU A 100 3.63 3.02 -9.93
CA GLU A 100 2.28 3.30 -10.40
C GLU A 100 2.00 4.82 -10.43
N ASP A 101 0.89 5.22 -11.04
CA ASP A 101 0.39 6.58 -10.95
C ASP A 101 -0.79 6.70 -9.97
N ASP A 102 -0.88 7.82 -9.26
CA ASP A 102 -1.97 8.06 -8.31
C ASP A 102 -3.26 8.49 -9.01
N ALA A 103 -4.38 8.22 -8.36
CA ALA A 103 -5.68 8.75 -8.73
C ALA A 103 -5.90 10.16 -8.13
N GLY A 104 -6.94 10.84 -8.60
CA GLY A 104 -7.40 12.10 -8.04
C GLY A 104 -7.98 11.95 -6.63
N LYS A 105 -8.70 12.97 -6.18
CA LYS A 105 -9.38 13.01 -4.88
C LYS A 105 -10.87 13.26 -5.08
N ASN A 106 -11.70 12.43 -4.47
CA ASN A 106 -13.13 12.71 -4.33
C ASN A 106 -13.40 13.46 -3.02
N ILE A 107 -14.23 14.49 -3.10
CA ILE A 107 -14.74 15.26 -1.96
C ILE A 107 -16.24 15.09 -1.96
N HIS A 108 -16.76 14.36 -0.98
CA HIS A 108 -18.20 14.16 -0.82
C HIS A 108 -18.77 15.32 -0.02
N ASP A 109 -19.68 16.10 -0.62
CA ASP A 109 -20.37 17.18 0.07
C ASP A 109 -21.74 16.67 0.58
N PRO A 110 -21.89 16.45 1.90
CA PRO A 110 -23.13 15.94 2.46
C PRO A 110 -24.30 16.91 2.28
N SER A 111 -24.03 18.21 2.12
CA SER A 111 -25.07 19.25 2.06
C SER A 111 -25.74 19.33 0.70
N SER A 112 -24.99 19.07 -0.37
CA SER A 112 -25.49 19.09 -1.75
C SER A 112 -25.82 17.70 -2.30
N GLY A 113 -25.37 16.63 -1.63
CA GLY A 113 -25.57 15.25 -2.08
C GLY A 113 -24.74 14.88 -3.32
N VAL A 114 -23.79 15.73 -3.72
CA VAL A 114 -22.88 15.47 -4.85
C VAL A 114 -21.47 15.15 -4.37
N SER A 115 -20.69 14.56 -5.26
CA SER A 115 -19.25 14.36 -5.08
C SER A 115 -18.49 15.24 -6.07
N LEU A 116 -17.51 15.96 -5.56
CA LEU A 116 -16.62 16.82 -6.34
C LEU A 116 -15.32 16.07 -6.60
N VAL A 117 -14.75 16.23 -7.80
CA VAL A 117 -13.52 15.57 -8.22
C VAL A 117 -12.41 16.60 -8.38
N ASP A 118 -11.31 16.41 -7.67
CA ASP A 118 -10.07 17.17 -7.84
C ASP A 118 -8.97 16.26 -8.41
N LEU A 119 -8.51 16.58 -9.62
CA LEU A 119 -7.54 15.82 -10.39
C LEU A 119 -6.08 16.31 -10.21
N ASN A 120 -5.83 17.25 -9.30
CA ASN A 120 -4.47 17.76 -9.02
C ASN A 120 -3.44 16.66 -8.68
N ARG A 121 -3.92 15.55 -8.11
CA ARG A 121 -3.09 14.40 -7.72
C ARG A 121 -2.95 13.35 -8.82
N THR A 122 -3.80 13.39 -9.85
CA THR A 122 -3.80 12.36 -10.89
C THR A 122 -2.47 12.36 -11.64
N GLY A 123 -1.84 11.19 -11.76
CA GLY A 123 -0.55 11.06 -12.44
C GLY A 123 0.67 11.30 -11.53
N THR A 124 0.48 11.61 -10.24
CA THR A 124 1.58 11.69 -9.27
C THR A 124 2.27 10.32 -9.18
N PRO A 125 3.61 10.24 -9.30
CA PRO A 125 4.33 8.97 -9.19
C PRO A 125 4.19 8.35 -7.81
N LEU A 126 3.92 7.05 -7.78
CA LEU A 126 3.86 6.24 -6.56
C LEU A 126 4.80 5.05 -6.66
N MET A 127 5.24 4.60 -5.49
CA MET A 127 5.94 3.33 -5.32
C MET A 127 5.14 2.48 -4.34
N GLU A 128 4.62 1.36 -4.81
CA GLU A 128 3.95 0.38 -3.95
C GLU A 128 4.99 -0.66 -3.48
N ILE A 129 5.22 -0.71 -2.17
CA ILE A 129 6.13 -1.64 -1.50
C ILE A 129 5.30 -2.72 -0.84
N VAL A 130 5.44 -3.97 -1.30
CA VAL A 130 4.69 -5.12 -0.78
C VAL A 130 5.64 -5.98 0.05
N SER A 131 5.34 -6.11 1.35
CA SER A 131 6.09 -6.99 2.24
C SER A 131 5.65 -8.44 2.09
N GLU A 132 6.56 -9.36 2.41
CA GLU A 132 6.18 -10.73 2.75
C GLU A 132 5.29 -10.74 4.01
N PRO A 133 4.45 -11.76 4.20
CA PRO A 133 3.63 -11.90 5.40
C PRO A 133 4.50 -12.44 6.56
N ASP A 134 5.56 -11.73 6.93
CA ASP A 134 6.52 -12.11 7.98
C ASP A 134 6.19 -11.49 9.35
N MET A 135 5.47 -10.37 9.35
CA MET A 135 5.03 -9.68 10.55
C MET A 135 4.01 -10.54 11.32
N ARG A 136 4.14 -10.61 12.64
CA ARG A 136 3.36 -11.47 13.56
C ARG A 136 2.64 -10.67 14.63
N THR A 137 3.04 -9.42 14.87
CA THR A 137 2.40 -8.55 15.85
C THR A 137 2.14 -7.14 15.29
N PRO A 138 1.17 -6.40 15.84
CA PRO A 138 0.94 -5.00 15.48
C PRO A 138 2.18 -4.11 15.71
N GLU A 139 2.97 -4.40 16.74
CA GLU A 139 4.20 -3.68 17.07
C GLU A 139 5.27 -3.86 15.98
N GLU A 140 5.42 -5.08 15.45
CA GLU A 140 6.29 -5.35 14.31
C GLU A 140 5.83 -4.58 13.06
N ALA A 141 4.51 -4.48 12.82
CA ALA A 141 3.97 -3.72 11.70
C ALA A 141 4.23 -2.20 11.84
N GLY A 142 4.08 -1.66 13.05
CA GLY A 142 4.45 -0.27 13.36
C GLY A 142 5.95 -0.01 13.17
N ALA A 143 6.81 -0.93 13.64
CA ALA A 143 8.26 -0.85 13.48
C ALA A 143 8.67 -0.91 12.00
N TYR A 144 8.07 -1.81 11.23
CA TYR A 144 8.28 -1.92 9.78
C TYR A 144 7.93 -0.61 9.06
N MET A 145 6.75 -0.05 9.30
CA MET A 145 6.37 1.20 8.65
C MET A 145 7.28 2.36 9.03
N ARG A 146 7.69 2.46 10.31
CA ARG A 146 8.67 3.48 10.74
C ARG A 146 9.99 3.31 10.02
N LYS A 147 10.47 2.07 9.86
CA LYS A 147 11.70 1.76 9.15
C LYS A 147 11.62 2.11 7.67
N ILE A 148 10.51 1.76 6.98
CA ILE A 148 10.25 2.18 5.60
C ILE A 148 10.29 3.71 5.48
N ARG A 149 9.57 4.41 6.36
CA ARG A 149 9.58 5.88 6.40
C ARG A 149 10.99 6.44 6.57
N THR A 150 11.79 5.88 7.46
CA THR A 150 13.18 6.29 7.66
C THR A 150 14.01 6.10 6.39
N ILE A 151 13.89 4.96 5.72
CA ILE A 151 14.63 4.65 4.48
C ILE A 151 14.27 5.66 3.38
N VAL A 152 12.98 5.84 3.08
CA VAL A 152 12.56 6.73 1.97
C VAL A 152 12.93 8.20 2.21
N ARG A 153 12.88 8.65 3.47
CA ARG A 153 13.32 9.99 3.86
C ARG A 153 14.83 10.15 3.76
N TYR A 154 15.58 9.15 4.20
CA TYR A 154 17.05 9.17 4.14
C TYR A 154 17.55 9.21 2.69
N LEU A 155 16.89 8.47 1.79
CA LEU A 155 17.19 8.51 0.36
C LEU A 155 16.75 9.81 -0.33
N GLY A 156 15.89 10.61 0.32
CA GLY A 156 15.31 11.82 -0.27
C GLY A 156 14.30 11.55 -1.39
N VAL A 157 13.67 10.37 -1.39
CA VAL A 157 12.71 9.96 -2.44
C VAL A 157 11.26 10.23 -2.07
N SER A 158 10.95 10.39 -0.78
CA SER A 158 9.65 10.80 -0.26
C SER A 158 9.82 11.47 1.11
N ASP A 159 8.95 12.42 1.46
CA ASP A 159 8.90 13.02 2.80
C ASP A 159 8.30 12.06 3.86
N GLY A 160 7.63 10.99 3.41
CA GLY A 160 7.02 9.96 4.24
C GLY A 160 5.93 10.47 5.19
N ASN A 161 5.25 11.56 4.87
CA ASN A 161 4.19 12.15 5.68
C ASN A 161 2.83 11.45 5.48
N MET A 162 2.35 10.76 6.50
CA MET A 162 1.04 10.10 6.45
C MET A 162 -0.14 11.07 6.45
N GLU A 163 -0.02 12.22 7.12
CA GLU A 163 -1.11 13.21 7.21
C GLU A 163 -1.38 13.89 5.87
N GLN A 164 -0.32 14.11 5.08
CA GLN A 164 -0.41 14.65 3.73
C GLN A 164 -0.62 13.55 2.67
N GLY A 165 -0.63 12.27 3.06
CA GLY A 165 -0.90 11.14 2.18
C GLY A 165 0.27 10.69 1.29
N SER A 166 1.48 11.19 1.52
CA SER A 166 2.69 10.77 0.79
C SER A 166 3.26 9.43 1.29
N LEU A 167 2.75 8.92 2.42
CA LEU A 167 2.90 7.55 2.86
C LEU A 167 1.53 6.98 3.26
N ARG A 168 1.11 5.90 2.58
CA ARG A 168 -0.14 5.18 2.83
C ARG A 168 0.17 3.72 3.14
N CYS A 169 -0.73 3.07 3.88
CA CYS A 169 -0.62 1.66 4.21
C CYS A 169 -2.00 1.00 4.23
N ASP A 170 -2.09 -0.13 3.53
CA ASP A 170 -3.16 -1.10 3.66
C ASP A 170 -2.58 -2.35 4.32
N ALA A 171 -3.23 -2.85 5.37
CA ALA A 171 -2.75 -3.99 6.14
C ALA A 171 -3.54 -5.25 5.81
N ASN A 172 -2.81 -6.33 5.53
CA ASN A 172 -3.37 -7.64 5.24
C ASN A 172 -3.15 -8.57 6.43
N ILE A 173 -4.25 -9.05 7.03
CA ILE A 173 -4.22 -9.82 8.27
C ILE A 173 -4.86 -11.18 8.03
N SER A 174 -4.25 -12.20 8.61
CA SER A 174 -4.82 -13.55 8.69
C SER A 174 -4.49 -14.14 10.06
N ILE A 175 -5.43 -14.89 10.64
CA ILE A 175 -5.25 -15.58 11.93
C ILE A 175 -5.21 -17.07 11.67
N ARG A 176 -4.30 -17.77 12.34
CA ARG A 176 -4.17 -19.23 12.31
C ARG A 176 -3.85 -19.79 13.70
N PRO A 177 -4.28 -21.04 14.00
CA PRO A 177 -3.79 -21.79 15.16
C PRO A 177 -2.26 -21.83 15.24
N LYS A 178 -1.73 -21.79 16.46
CA LYS A 178 -0.28 -21.87 16.70
C LYS A 178 0.25 -23.21 16.17
N GLY A 179 1.32 -23.17 15.38
CA GLY A 179 1.93 -24.35 14.76
C GLY A 179 1.38 -24.73 13.38
N GLN A 180 0.27 -24.12 12.93
CA GLN A 180 -0.18 -24.27 11.55
C GLN A 180 0.67 -23.40 10.62
N GLU A 181 1.14 -23.97 9.51
CA GLU A 181 1.93 -23.25 8.51
C GLU A 181 1.05 -22.43 7.56
N GLU A 182 -0.06 -23.01 7.13
CA GLU A 182 -1.00 -22.37 6.20
C GLU A 182 -1.64 -21.11 6.81
N LEU A 183 -1.72 -20.05 5.99
CA LEU A 183 -2.45 -18.84 6.35
C LEU A 183 -3.95 -19.09 6.26
N GLY A 184 -4.70 -18.61 7.27
CA GLY A 184 -6.15 -18.66 7.27
C GLY A 184 -6.79 -17.58 6.38
N THR A 185 -8.06 -17.29 6.64
CA THR A 185 -8.81 -16.27 5.88
C THR A 185 -8.15 -14.89 6.00
N LYS A 186 -7.89 -14.27 4.85
CA LYS A 186 -7.30 -12.94 4.74
C LYS A 186 -8.36 -11.86 4.89
N VAL A 187 -8.08 -10.87 5.73
CA VAL A 187 -8.84 -9.63 5.90
C VAL A 187 -7.94 -8.45 5.56
N GLU A 188 -8.45 -7.53 4.76
CA GLU A 188 -7.74 -6.33 4.34
C GLU A 188 -8.29 -5.10 5.08
N LEU A 189 -7.43 -4.39 5.80
CA LEU A 189 -7.71 -3.11 6.43
C LEU A 189 -7.17 -2.00 5.54
N LYS A 190 -8.07 -1.18 4.98
CA LYS A 190 -7.71 -0.09 4.08
C LYS A 190 -7.64 1.26 4.78
N ASN A 191 -6.90 2.19 4.18
CA ASN A 191 -6.83 3.61 4.56
C ASN A 191 -6.28 3.83 5.98
N ILE A 192 -5.15 3.20 6.31
CA ILE A 192 -4.52 3.39 7.62
C ILE A 192 -3.67 4.66 7.61
N ASN A 193 -4.21 5.72 8.20
CA ASN A 193 -3.62 7.06 8.14
C ASN A 193 -2.69 7.42 9.32
N SER A 194 -2.41 6.50 10.24
CA SER A 194 -1.39 6.71 11.28
C SER A 194 -0.76 5.41 11.78
N PHE A 195 0.50 5.49 12.22
CA PHE A 195 1.19 4.37 12.87
C PHE A 195 0.43 3.81 14.07
N ARG A 196 -0.18 4.69 14.88
CA ARG A 196 -1.00 4.29 16.04
C ARG A 196 -2.23 3.47 15.64
N PHE A 197 -2.78 3.68 14.45
CA PHE A 197 -3.91 2.87 13.97
C PHE A 197 -3.49 1.47 13.54
N VAL A 198 -2.25 1.30 13.09
CA VAL A 198 -1.65 -0.02 12.78
C VAL A 198 -1.35 -0.79 14.06
N GLU A 199 -0.80 -0.09 15.06
CA GLU A 199 -0.42 -0.68 16.36
C GLU A 199 -1.61 -0.93 17.29
N ARG A 200 -2.79 -0.36 17.01
CA ARG A 200 -3.98 -0.59 17.84
C ARG A 200 -4.56 -1.99 17.60
N ASP A 201 -4.89 -2.64 18.71
CA ASP A 201 -5.46 -4.00 18.86
C ASP A 201 -6.87 -4.17 18.25
N ARG A 202 -7.27 -3.38 17.25
CA ARG A 202 -8.51 -3.59 16.46
C ARG A 202 -8.37 -4.73 15.45
N ILE A 203 -7.18 -5.33 15.36
CA ILE A 203 -6.87 -6.46 14.49
C ILE A 203 -7.56 -7.75 14.99
N ARG A 204 -7.80 -7.87 16.29
CA ARG A 204 -8.54 -9.01 16.88
C ARG A 204 -10.04 -8.95 16.64
N ASP A 205 -10.66 -7.76 16.72
CA ASP A 205 -12.11 -7.60 16.62
C ASP A 205 -12.68 -7.67 15.18
N LYS A 206 -11.81 -7.49 14.16
CA LYS A 206 -12.23 -7.44 12.75
C LYS A 206 -11.90 -8.69 11.94
N ALA A 207 -11.13 -9.63 12.50
CA ALA A 207 -11.08 -10.97 11.94
C ALA A 207 -12.47 -11.59 12.12
N PRO A 208 -13.10 -12.15 11.07
CA PRO A 208 -14.41 -12.74 11.22
C PRO A 208 -14.34 -13.76 12.34
N ASP A 209 -15.19 -13.56 13.34
CA ASP A 209 -15.38 -14.47 14.45
C ASP A 209 -16.08 -15.75 13.93
N LYS A 210 -15.36 -16.51 13.11
CA LYS A 210 -15.62 -17.93 12.86
C LYS A 210 -14.97 -18.77 13.96
N GLY A 211 -14.52 -18.14 15.04
CA GLY A 211 -14.00 -18.76 16.25
C GLY A 211 -15.10 -19.09 17.24
N ASP A 212 -16.10 -18.23 17.44
CA ASP A 212 -17.09 -18.45 18.51
C ASP A 212 -18.14 -19.53 18.18
N ARG A 213 -18.40 -19.79 16.87
CA ARG A 213 -19.20 -20.96 16.46
C ARG A 213 -18.43 -22.28 16.45
N LYS A 214 -17.08 -22.26 16.35
CA LYS A 214 -16.26 -23.49 16.39
C LYS A 214 -15.68 -23.79 17.78
N ARG A 215 -15.49 -22.78 18.65
CA ARG A 215 -15.03 -22.99 20.03
C ARG A 215 -16.04 -23.76 20.88
N ARG A 216 -17.34 -23.59 20.63
CA ARG A 216 -18.39 -24.38 21.31
C ARG A 216 -18.40 -25.87 20.93
N HIS A 217 -17.77 -26.27 19.82
CA HIS A 217 -17.71 -27.68 19.41
C HIS A 217 -16.47 -28.44 19.89
N TYR A 218 -15.44 -27.74 20.40
CA TYR A 218 -14.21 -28.39 20.89
C TYR A 218 -14.11 -28.40 22.43
N SER A 219 -15.11 -27.90 23.14
CA SER A 219 -15.17 -27.88 24.61
C SER A 219 -16.26 -28.77 25.22
N ALA A 220 -17.04 -29.48 24.42
CA ALA A 220 -17.98 -30.49 24.88
C ALA A 220 -17.56 -31.83 24.26
N GLY A 221 -16.87 -32.65 25.05
CA GLY A 221 -16.60 -34.03 24.68
C GLY A 221 -17.91 -34.82 24.78
N ASP A 222 -18.51 -35.12 23.64
CA ASP A 222 -19.56 -36.14 23.53
C ASP A 222 -19.05 -37.30 22.66
N PRO A 223 -19.32 -38.56 23.05
CA PRO A 223 -18.76 -39.76 22.44
C PRO A 223 -19.40 -40.08 21.08
N PRO A 224 -18.75 -40.91 20.24
CA PRO A 224 -19.15 -41.11 18.86
C PRO A 224 -20.45 -41.92 18.71
N LEU A 225 -21.30 -41.48 17.78
CA LEU A 225 -22.27 -42.31 17.04
C LEU A 225 -21.92 -42.24 15.55
#